data_AF-T0GQQ5-F1
#
_entry.id   AF-T0GQQ5-F1
#
_cell.length_a   1.000
_cell.length_b   1.000
_cell.length_c   1.000
_cell.angle_alpha   90.00
_cell.angle_beta   90.00
_cell.angle_gamma   90.00
#
_symmetry.space_group_name_H-M   'P 1'
#
loop_
_entity.id
_entity.type
_entity.pdbx_description
1 polymer ?
#
loop_
_entity_poly.entity_id
_entity_poly.type
_entity_poly.pdbx_seq_one_letter_code
_entity_poly.pdbx_strand_id
1 'polypeptide(L)' 'MDKQIPPDPTFATKADLMLWVMEGANMAANDKNVQLLAIERIKRVTLAHSHLFQEPTL' A
#
# COMPACT_ATOMS: atom_id res chain seq x y z
N MET A 1 18.86 -15.12 -11.43
CA MET A 1 17.39 -15.23 -11.28
C MET A 1 16.88 -13.81 -11.07
N ASP A 2 16.39 -13.18 -12.13
CA ASP A 2 15.72 -11.89 -12.05
C ASP A 2 14.51 -12.03 -11.13
N LYS A 3 14.64 -11.58 -9.88
CA LYS A 3 13.52 -11.48 -8.96
C LYS A 3 12.67 -10.30 -9.47
N GLN A 4 11.73 -10.56 -10.37
CA GLN A 4 10.69 -9.60 -10.71
C GLN A 4 9.99 -9.20 -9.41
N ILE A 5 10.20 -7.95 -8.99
CA ILE A 5 9.45 -7.36 -7.90
C ILE A 5 7.99 -7.33 -8.38
N PRO A 6 7.03 -7.90 -7.62
CA PRO A 6 5.64 -7.86 -8.02
C PRO A 6 5.20 -6.42 -8.28
N PRO A 7 4.41 -6.16 -9.32
CA PRO A 7 3.87 -4.83 -9.56
C PRO A 7 3.06 -4.35 -8.35
N ASP A 8 2.92 -3.04 -8.23
CA ASP A 8 2.07 -2.47 -7.21
C ASP A 8 0.59 -2.72 -7.53
N PRO A 9 -0.22 -3.05 -6.51
CA PRO A 9 -1.66 -3.20 -6.68
C PRO A 9 -2.33 -1.86 -6.99
N THR A 10 -3.42 -1.92 -7.73
CA THR A 10 -4.31 -0.79 -8.02
C THR A 10 -5.62 -0.93 -7.27
N PHE A 11 -6.22 0.18 -6.84
CA PHE A 11 -7.45 0.19 -6.05
C PHE A 11 -8.48 1.13 -6.66
N ALA A 12 -9.73 0.66 -6.73
CA ALA A 12 -10.87 1.46 -7.21
C ALA A 12 -11.54 2.26 -6.09
N THR A 13 -11.42 1.81 -4.83
CA THR A 13 -12.07 2.46 -3.69
C THR A 13 -11.08 2.72 -2.56
N LYS A 14 -11.36 3.78 -1.78
CA LYS A 14 -10.61 4.09 -0.56
C LYS A 14 -10.66 2.94 0.45
N ALA A 15 -11.78 2.24 0.56
CA ALA A 15 -11.95 1.13 1.50
C ALA A 15 -10.98 -0.03 1.20
N ASP A 16 -10.88 -0.44 -0.08
CA ASP A 16 -10.01 -1.53 -0.50
C ASP A 16 -8.52 -1.18 -0.29
N LEU A 17 -8.14 0.06 -0.61
CA LEU A 17 -6.79 0.56 -0.33
C LEU A 17 -6.48 0.48 1.16
N MET A 18 -7.38 0.96 2.02
CA MET A 18 -7.17 0.96 3.47
C MET A 18 -7.07 -0.46 4.04
N LEU A 19 -7.88 -1.41 3.54
CA LEU A 19 -7.79 -2.81 3.93
C LEU A 19 -6.41 -3.39 3.63
N TRP A 20 -5.93 -3.19 2.40
CA TRP A 20 -4.61 -3.67 1.99
C TRP A 20 -3.46 -3.04 2.79
N VAL A 21 -3.55 -1.74 3.12
CA VAL A 21 -2.56 -1.07 3.97
C VAL A 21 -2.52 -1.69 5.37
N MET A 22 -3.68 -1.97 5.98
CA MET A 22 -3.75 -2.61 7.29
C MET A 22 -3.18 -4.02 7.29
N GLU A 23 -3.47 -4.82 6.26
CA GLU A 23 -2.90 -6.17 6.10
C GLU A 23 -1.38 -6.11 5.95
N GLY A 24 -0.87 -5.22 5.09
CA GLY A 24 0.57 -5.04 4.88
C GLY A 24 1.29 -4.59 6.15
N ALA A 25 0.68 -3.69 6.93
CA ALA A 25 1.23 -3.24 8.21
C ALA A 25 1.25 -4.37 9.27
N ASN A 26 0.23 -5.23 9.30
CA ASN A 26 0.17 -6.37 10.21
C ASN A 26 1.22 -7.44 9.87
N MET A 27 1.43 -7.71 8.58
CA MET A 27 2.48 -8.65 8.13
C MET A 27 3.89 -8.13 8.42
N ALA A 28 4.09 -6.82 8.27
CA ALA A 28 5.35 -6.12 8.56
C ALA A 28 5.74 -6.11 10.05
N ALA A 29 4.80 -6.30 10.97
CA ALA A 29 5.04 -6.20 12.40
C ALA A 29 5.97 -7.30 12.96
N ASN A 30 6.14 -8.41 12.25
CA ASN A 30 6.82 -9.60 12.75
C ASN A 30 8.28 -9.77 12.26
N ASP A 31 8.75 -8.94 11.33
CA ASP A 31 10.12 -9.01 10.78
C ASP A 31 10.63 -7.62 10.36
N LYS A 32 11.76 -7.18 10.93
CA LYS A 32 12.34 -5.83 10.72
C LYS A 32 12.77 -5.56 9.27
N ASN A 33 13.24 -6.57 8.54
CA ASN A 33 13.63 -6.42 7.13
C ASN A 33 12.41 -6.36 6.23
N VAL A 34 11.39 -7.17 6.53
CA VAL A 34 10.08 -7.10 5.86
C VAL A 34 9.40 -5.77 6.15
N GLN A 35 9.57 -5.22 7.34
CA GLN A 35 8.96 -3.97 7.77
C GLN A 35 9.37 -2.78 6.91
N LEU A 36 10.67 -2.60 6.67
CA LEU A 36 11.17 -1.48 5.86
C LEU A 36 10.67 -1.56 4.42
N LEU A 37 10.73 -2.75 3.81
CA LEU A 37 10.23 -3.01 2.47
C LEU A 37 8.71 -2.80 2.36
N ALA A 38 7.96 -3.27 3.35
CA ALA A 38 6.50 -3.11 3.39
C ALA A 38 6.09 -1.65 3.56
N ILE A 39 6.76 -0.90 4.44
CA ILE A 39 6.49 0.53 4.66
C ILE A 39 6.70 1.33 3.37
N GLU A 40 7.83 1.12 2.69
CA GLU A 40 8.13 1.82 1.43
C GLU A 40 7.08 1.49 0.34
N ARG A 41 6.68 0.22 0.23
CA ARG A 41 5.64 -0.19 -0.72
C ARG A 41 4.27 0.42 -0.37
N ILE A 42 3.87 0.37 0.89
CA ILE A 42 2.61 0.96 1.38
C ILE A 42 2.56 2.45 1.07
N LYS A 43 3.65 3.18 1.36
CA LYS A 43 3.76 4.61 1.08
C LYS A 43 3.60 4.92 -0.41
N ARG A 44 4.33 4.21 -1.28
CA ARG A 44 4.26 4.41 -2.73
C ARG A 44 2.86 4.16 -3.29
N VAL A 45 2.24 3.06 -2.89
CA VAL A 45 0.89 2.67 -3.32
C VAL A 45 -0.15 3.69 -2.82
N THR A 46 -0.05 4.14 -1.57
CA THR A 46 -0.99 5.11 -0.99
C THR A 46 -0.90 6.47 -1.69
N LEU A 47 0.31 6.93 -2.02
CA LEU A 47 0.53 8.17 -2.79
C LEU A 47 -0.09 8.10 -4.19
N ALA A 48 0.10 6.99 -4.90
CA ALA A 48 -0.48 6.77 -6.23
C ALA A 48 -2.03 6.83 -6.22
N HIS A 49 -2.64 6.47 -5.09
CA HIS A 49 -4.09 6.45 -4.91
C HIS A 49 -4.63 7.61 -4.05
N SER A 50 -3.84 8.68 -3.86
CA SER A 50 -4.24 9.84 -3.05
C SER A 50 -5.53 10.52 -3.53
N HIS A 51 -5.86 10.40 -4.82
CA HIS A 51 -7.11 10.88 -5.40
C HIS A 51 -8.36 10.23 -4.76
N LEU A 52 -8.26 9.01 -4.21
CA LEU A 52 -9.35 8.33 -3.50
C LEU A 52 -9.73 9.00 -2.17
N PHE A 53 -8.92 9.93 -1.68
CA PHE A 53 -9.15 10.66 -0.43
C PHE A 53 -9.66 12.08 -0.65
N GLN A 54 -9.79 12.53 -1.90
CA GLN A 54 -10.35 13.84 -2.21
C GLN A 54 -11.85 13.80 -1.91
N GLU A 55 -12.32 14.67 -1.00
CA GLU A 55 -13.74 14.89 -0.82
C GLU A 55 -14.28 15.67 -2.04
N PRO A 56 -15.47 15.33 -2.56
CA PRO A 56 -16.07 16.12 -3.62
C PRO A 56 -16.27 17.54 -3.08
N THR A 57 -15.57 18.51 -3.67
CA THR A 57 -15.82 19.94 -3.45
C THR A 57 -17.25 20.23 -3.86
N LEU A 58 -18.08 20.56 -2.87
CA LEU A 58 -19.47 21.04 -3.03
C LEU A 58 -19.51 22.37 -3.78
#